data_AF-A0A7V3BV63-F1
#
_entry.id   AF-A0A7V3BV63-F1
#
_cell.length_a   1.000
_cell.length_b   1.000
_cell.length_c   1.000
_cell.angle_alpha   90.00
_cell.angle_beta   90.00
_cell.angle_gamma   90.00
#
_symmetry.space_group_name_H-M   'P 1'
#
loop_
_entity.id
_entity.type
_entity.pdbx_description
1 polymer ?
#
loop_
_entity_poly.entity_id
_entity_poly.type
_entity_poly.pdbx_seq_one_letter_code
_entity_poly.pdbx_strand_id
1 'polypeptide(L)'
;MVTRGSAWSHRRRSWVIPGHRPPGMIQEVRSRTRRAQQRGPRRPPKAGCVGSGRYAHRATSEGNALALSPWYEVAVPREDLRKRKPLDAAQFAVHLDRVVAGEAPAEYIDAERFLARTFVTDGLKRFAGEVLRRLSGEREGANAVLNLVTAFGGGKTHALTLLYHLTRLGPEARSLPGVPEVIEAARLDAVPAAAVAVFVGTDWDAVKGRSGKGEPTRRTPWGDIAWQLAEQTGDRALFEAVAEQDDARVRPGKDAIRRFLPSDRPVLILMDEVMNFVAAARGIAVEGSTLASQFYEFVHNLTEEADSRDRLCVVVSLPKSELEMSVDDQGDFQRLSKVTTRVAEPYVLAKDLEIPEIVRRRLFDDIGSPADVRATAKAFTRWLSDHRDQVPTWFPIDRAEEVLAATYPFHPTVLSVFERKWQSLPSFQRTRGILRL
;
A
#
# COMPACT_ATOMS: atom_id res chain seq x y z
N MET A 1 -61.13 30.66 43.32
CA MET A 1 -61.87 30.49 42.05
C MET A 1 -60.98 29.69 41.10
N VAL A 2 -61.43 28.48 40.73
CA VAL A 2 -61.05 27.55 39.64
C VAL A 2 -59.86 27.97 38.72
N THR A 3 -58.77 27.18 38.53
CA THR A 3 -58.52 26.11 37.51
C THR A 3 -57.04 25.66 37.68
N ARG A 4 -56.63 24.39 37.91
CA ARG A 4 -56.48 23.13 37.12
C ARG A 4 -55.54 23.14 35.88
N GLY A 5 -54.54 22.25 35.90
CA GLY A 5 -53.72 21.74 34.76
C GLY A 5 -52.36 21.14 35.20
N SER A 6 -52.31 19.92 35.73
CA SER A 6 -51.87 18.65 35.08
C SER A 6 -50.35 18.42 34.96
N ALA A 7 -49.80 17.52 35.79
CA ALA A 7 -48.51 16.84 35.59
C ALA A 7 -48.68 15.34 35.92
N TRP A 8 -48.32 14.48 34.97
CA TRP A 8 -48.31 13.02 35.13
C TRP A 8 -46.94 12.56 35.65
N SER A 9 -46.95 11.67 36.66
CA SER A 9 -45.78 10.98 37.19
C SER A 9 -46.09 9.48 37.26
N HIS A 10 -45.14 8.62 36.85
CA HIS A 10 -45.22 7.19 37.09
C HIS A 10 -43.91 6.63 37.68
N ARG A 11 -43.95 6.52 39.01
CA ARG A 11 -43.55 5.41 39.91
C ARG A 11 -42.33 4.53 39.53
N ARG A 12 -41.30 4.61 40.39
CA ARG A 12 -40.32 3.56 40.71
C ARG A 12 -40.69 2.86 42.02
N ARG A 13 -40.53 1.53 42.10
CA ARG A 13 -40.27 0.68 43.30
C ARG A 13 -39.69 -0.66 42.78
N SER A 14 -38.40 -1.00 42.99
CA SER A 14 -37.73 -1.65 44.16
C SER A 14 -37.91 -3.19 44.16
N TRP A 15 -37.03 -4.11 44.60
CA TRP A 15 -35.87 -4.20 45.52
C TRP A 15 -34.93 -5.41 45.16
N VAL A 16 -33.61 -5.24 45.40
CA VAL A 16 -32.55 -6.12 46.04
C VAL A 16 -32.47 -7.65 45.83
N ILE A 17 -31.24 -8.16 45.54
CA ILE A 17 -30.51 -9.28 46.25
C ILE A 17 -28.95 -9.12 46.10
N PRO A 18 -28.12 -9.35 47.15
CA PRO A 18 -26.64 -9.40 47.11
C PRO A 18 -25.99 -10.79 47.43
N GLY A 19 -24.70 -11.00 47.09
CA GLY A 19 -23.74 -11.79 47.93
C GLY A 19 -22.89 -12.96 47.34
N HIS A 20 -21.54 -12.76 47.36
CA HIS A 20 -20.39 -13.67 47.65
C HIS A 20 -20.02 -15.02 46.94
N ARG A 21 -18.69 -15.22 46.76
CA ARG A 21 -17.82 -16.32 46.18
C ARG A 21 -17.60 -17.56 47.13
N PRO A 22 -16.71 -18.59 46.90
CA PRO A 22 -16.09 -19.31 45.75
C PRO A 22 -16.20 -20.90 45.90
N PRO A 23 -15.15 -21.75 45.69
CA PRO A 23 -14.83 -22.60 44.52
C PRO A 23 -15.01 -24.13 44.73
N GLY A 24 -15.06 -24.95 43.66
CA GLY A 24 -14.99 -26.41 43.81
C GLY A 24 -15.24 -27.24 42.55
N MET A 25 -14.48 -28.33 42.44
CA MET A 25 -14.53 -29.45 41.48
C MET A 25 -15.93 -29.99 41.17
N ILE A 26 -16.11 -30.64 40.00
CA ILE A 26 -16.57 -32.05 39.90
C ILE A 26 -16.42 -32.59 38.46
N GLN A 27 -16.10 -33.88 38.43
CA GLN A 27 -15.86 -34.82 37.34
C GLN A 27 -17.14 -35.29 36.60
N GLU A 28 -16.88 -35.95 35.45
CA GLU A 28 -17.69 -36.99 34.76
C GLU A 28 -19.03 -36.56 34.13
N VAL A 29 -19.40 -36.96 32.89
CA VAL A 29 -19.58 -38.35 32.41
C VAL A 29 -19.38 -38.47 30.89
N ARG A 30 -18.50 -39.41 30.53
CA ARG A 30 -18.53 -40.41 29.43
C ARG A 30 -19.54 -40.25 28.28
N SER A 31 -19.07 -40.41 27.03
CA SER A 31 -19.12 -41.71 26.31
C SER A 31 -18.75 -41.62 24.81
N ARG A 32 -18.12 -42.71 24.32
CA ARG A 32 -17.90 -43.12 22.91
C ARG A 32 -16.84 -42.30 22.13
N THR A 33 -15.72 -42.82 21.63
CA THR A 33 -15.42 -44.19 21.17
C THR A 33 -13.89 -44.37 21.09
N ARG A 34 -13.33 -45.34 21.83
CA ARG A 34 -12.00 -45.91 21.60
C ARG A 34 -12.20 -47.36 21.15
N ARG A 35 -11.65 -47.71 19.99
CA ARG A 35 -11.11 -49.02 19.55
C ARG A 35 -10.96 -48.94 18.02
N ALA A 36 -9.87 -49.28 17.38
CA ALA A 36 -8.62 -49.87 17.85
C ALA A 36 -7.54 -49.57 16.80
N GLN A 37 -6.37 -49.12 17.27
CA GLN A 37 -5.11 -49.39 16.59
C GLN A 37 -4.85 -50.89 16.67
N GLN A 38 -4.53 -51.52 15.53
CA GLN A 38 -3.55 -52.61 15.40
C GLN A 38 -3.58 -53.10 13.94
N ARG A 39 -2.55 -52.75 13.15
CA ARG A 39 -1.92 -53.58 12.11
C ARG A 39 -0.75 -52.82 11.47
N GLY A 40 0.40 -53.49 11.43
CA GLY A 40 1.72 -52.95 11.06
C GLY A 40 1.93 -52.62 9.58
N PRO A 41 3.19 -52.31 9.18
CA PRO A 41 3.49 -51.58 7.96
C PRO A 41 3.36 -52.47 6.72
N ARG A 42 2.56 -52.03 5.74
CA ARG A 42 2.51 -52.65 4.41
C ARG A 42 3.43 -51.89 3.46
N ARG A 43 4.37 -52.64 2.86
CA ARG A 43 5.26 -52.22 1.75
C ARG A 43 4.46 -51.60 0.58
N PRO A 44 5.03 -50.66 -0.18
CA PRO A 44 4.38 -50.11 -1.36
C PRO A 44 4.40 -51.14 -2.51
N PRO A 45 3.35 -51.23 -3.34
CA PRO A 45 3.42 -51.98 -4.58
C PRO A 45 4.20 -51.20 -5.65
N LYS A 46 4.82 -51.98 -6.52
CA LYS A 46 5.78 -51.60 -7.57
C LYS A 46 5.17 -50.68 -8.63
N ALA A 47 6.05 -49.90 -9.24
CA ALA A 47 5.84 -49.14 -10.47
C ALA A 47 5.20 -50.01 -11.56
N GLY A 48 4.04 -49.56 -12.05
CA GLY A 48 3.41 -50.05 -13.26
C GLY A 48 3.39 -48.92 -14.28
N CYS A 49 4.09 -49.11 -15.40
CA CYS A 49 3.94 -48.30 -16.60
C CYS A 49 2.45 -48.29 -17.01
N VAL A 50 1.87 -47.11 -17.17
CA VAL A 50 0.58 -46.93 -17.83
C VAL A 50 0.80 -46.01 -19.02
N GLY A 51 0.36 -46.50 -20.17
CA GLY A 51 0.80 -46.08 -21.48
C GLY A 51 0.35 -44.67 -21.87
N SER A 52 1.16 -44.09 -22.75
CA SER A 52 0.87 -42.93 -23.56
C SER A 52 -0.43 -43.15 -24.37
N GLY A 53 -1.55 -42.67 -23.85
CA GLY A 53 -2.79 -42.53 -24.60
C GLY A 53 -2.66 -41.38 -25.59
N ARG A 54 -2.36 -41.71 -26.85
CA ARG A 54 -2.42 -40.79 -27.99
C ARG A 54 -3.88 -40.40 -28.22
N TYR A 55 -4.26 -39.18 -27.83
CA TYR A 55 -5.43 -38.54 -28.43
C TYR A 55 -5.07 -38.12 -29.85
N ALA A 56 -5.39 -38.98 -30.81
CA ALA A 56 -5.31 -38.65 -32.22
C ALA A 56 -6.48 -37.72 -32.58
N HIS A 57 -6.23 -36.41 -32.59
CA HIS A 57 -7.12 -35.47 -33.25
C HIS A 57 -6.99 -35.65 -34.77
N ARG A 58 -8.13 -35.96 -35.39
CA ARG A 58 -8.31 -36.06 -36.83
C ARG A 58 -8.09 -34.66 -37.43
N ALA A 59 -7.01 -34.51 -38.18
CA ALA A 59 -6.69 -33.26 -38.87
C ALA A 59 -7.68 -33.02 -40.01
N THR A 60 -8.53 -32.01 -39.87
CA THR A 60 -9.16 -31.32 -41.00
C THR A 60 -8.24 -30.17 -41.42
N SER A 61 -7.84 -30.21 -42.68
CA SER A 61 -6.94 -29.26 -43.32
C SER A 61 -7.63 -27.91 -43.55
N GLU A 62 -7.23 -26.88 -42.79
CA GLU A 62 -7.45 -25.48 -43.16
C GLU A 62 -6.50 -24.56 -42.37
N GLY A 63 -5.51 -23.99 -43.08
CA GLY A 63 -4.68 -22.88 -42.62
C GLY A 63 -3.59 -23.23 -41.61
N ASN A 64 -2.35 -22.84 -41.92
CA ASN A 64 -1.18 -22.96 -41.05
C ASN A 64 -1.40 -22.17 -39.74
N ALA A 65 -2.06 -22.78 -38.75
CA ALA A 65 -2.10 -22.28 -37.39
C ALA A 65 -0.69 -22.46 -36.84
N LEU A 66 0.06 -21.37 -36.69
CA LEU A 66 1.26 -21.33 -35.86
C LEU A 66 0.94 -22.09 -34.57
N ALA A 67 1.60 -23.22 -34.35
CA ALA A 67 1.37 -24.04 -33.17
C ALA A 67 1.65 -23.16 -31.94
N LEU A 68 0.59 -22.75 -31.26
CA LEU A 68 0.71 -21.91 -30.07
C LEU A 68 1.38 -22.73 -28.99
N SER A 69 2.42 -22.15 -28.38
CA SER A 69 3.05 -22.77 -27.22
C SER A 69 2.17 -22.54 -25.99
N PRO A 70 1.97 -23.57 -25.14
CA PRO A 70 1.31 -23.39 -23.86
C PRO A 70 2.03 -22.34 -23.01
N TRP A 71 1.28 -21.50 -22.29
CA TRP A 71 1.86 -20.39 -21.53
C TRP A 71 2.94 -20.82 -20.53
N TYR A 72 2.84 -22.02 -19.95
CA TYR A 72 3.79 -22.54 -18.96
C TYR A 72 5.13 -23.01 -19.57
N GLU A 73 5.20 -23.13 -20.91
CA GLU A 73 6.44 -23.39 -21.64
C GLU A 73 7.13 -22.09 -22.06
N VAL A 74 6.39 -20.97 -22.03
CA VAL A 74 6.84 -19.65 -22.52
C VAL A 74 7.13 -18.70 -21.36
N ALA A 75 6.18 -18.55 -20.44
CA ALA A 75 6.31 -17.69 -19.28
C ALA A 75 7.07 -18.40 -18.15
N VAL A 76 7.98 -17.67 -17.52
CA VAL A 76 8.81 -18.14 -16.42
C VAL A 76 8.33 -17.49 -15.13
N PRO A 77 7.60 -18.22 -14.25
CA PRO A 77 7.28 -17.71 -12.93
C PRO A 77 8.55 -17.42 -12.14
N ARG A 78 8.48 -16.49 -11.20
CA ARG A 78 9.61 -16.18 -10.33
C ARG A 78 10.18 -17.40 -9.63
N GLU A 79 11.47 -17.34 -9.35
CA GLU A 79 12.21 -18.44 -8.73
C GLU A 79 11.62 -18.92 -7.40
N ASP A 80 11.14 -18.01 -6.55
CA ASP A 80 10.51 -18.33 -5.26
C ASP A 80 9.17 -19.08 -5.42
N LEU A 81 8.36 -18.70 -6.41
CA LEU A 81 7.14 -19.42 -6.79
C LEU A 81 7.47 -20.83 -7.29
N ARG A 82 8.48 -20.95 -8.17
CA ARG A 82 8.94 -22.25 -8.72
C ARG A 82 9.47 -23.16 -7.63
N LYS A 83 10.18 -22.62 -6.64
CA LYS A 83 10.74 -23.35 -5.49
C LYS A 83 9.71 -23.66 -4.40
N ARG A 84 8.43 -23.27 -4.58
CA ARG A 84 7.34 -23.46 -3.60
C ARG A 84 7.71 -22.99 -2.20
N LYS A 85 8.51 -21.92 -2.10
CA LYS A 85 8.79 -21.31 -0.80
C LYS A 85 7.45 -20.82 -0.22
N PRO A 86 7.20 -20.99 1.09
CA PRO A 86 6.01 -20.42 1.71
C PRO A 86 5.98 -18.91 1.46
N LEU A 87 5.06 -18.47 0.61
CA LEU A 87 4.81 -17.07 0.37
C LEU A 87 3.88 -16.60 1.47
N ASP A 88 4.46 -15.99 2.50
CA ASP A 88 3.64 -15.18 3.38
C ASP A 88 3.12 -13.99 2.56
N ALA A 89 1.81 -13.72 2.62
CA ALA A 89 1.22 -12.55 1.97
C ALA A 89 1.88 -11.25 2.43
N ALA A 90 2.44 -11.25 3.64
CA ALA A 90 3.26 -10.15 4.16
C ALA A 90 4.53 -9.89 3.32
N GLN A 91 5.08 -10.88 2.60
CA GLN A 91 6.24 -10.66 1.72
C GLN A 91 5.90 -9.80 0.49
N PHE A 92 4.61 -9.69 0.12
CA PHE A 92 4.14 -8.77 -0.91
C PHE A 92 3.78 -7.38 -0.35
N ALA A 93 3.83 -7.21 0.97
CA ALA A 93 3.62 -5.93 1.62
C ALA A 93 4.92 -5.13 1.65
N VAL A 94 4.88 -3.94 1.07
CA VAL A 94 5.93 -2.95 1.28
C VAL A 94 5.74 -2.36 2.68
N HIS A 95 6.82 -2.29 3.45
CA HIS A 95 6.91 -1.65 4.75
C HIS A 95 7.99 -0.57 4.66
N LEU A 96 7.57 0.69 4.51
CA LEU A 96 8.48 1.80 4.22
C LEU A 96 9.49 2.03 5.36
N ASP A 97 9.06 1.89 6.60
CA ASP A 97 9.91 1.90 7.80
C ASP A 97 11.07 0.90 7.70
N ARG A 98 10.77 -0.34 7.32
CA ARG A 98 11.78 -1.39 7.17
C ARG A 98 12.67 -1.18 5.95
N VAL A 99 12.16 -0.55 4.89
CA VAL A 99 12.98 -0.16 3.72
C VAL A 99 14.00 0.89 4.14
N VAL A 100 13.56 1.92 4.85
CA VAL A 100 14.44 2.99 5.35
C VAL A 100 15.49 2.45 6.32
N ALA A 101 15.11 1.51 7.20
CA ALA A 101 16.02 0.87 8.14
C ALA A 101 16.98 -0.16 7.49
N GLY A 102 16.78 -0.53 6.23
CA GLY A 102 17.58 -1.58 5.57
C GLY A 102 17.26 -2.99 6.07
N GLU A 103 16.07 -3.20 6.65
CA GLU A 103 15.61 -4.47 7.22
C GLU A 103 14.55 -5.20 6.37
N ALA A 104 14.03 -4.55 5.33
CA ALA A 104 13.10 -5.16 4.38
C ALA A 104 13.79 -6.21 3.48
N PRO A 105 13.03 -7.05 2.76
CA PRO A 105 13.60 -7.88 1.70
C PRO A 105 14.37 -7.04 0.67
N ALA A 106 15.44 -7.61 0.09
CA ALA A 106 16.27 -6.94 -0.91
C ALA A 106 15.49 -6.39 -2.11
N GLU A 107 14.36 -7.02 -2.44
CA GLU A 107 13.42 -6.59 -3.49
C GLU A 107 12.77 -5.22 -3.23
N TYR A 108 12.85 -4.71 -2.00
CA TYR A 108 12.32 -3.41 -1.59
C TYR A 108 13.41 -2.44 -1.15
N ILE A 109 14.55 -2.91 -0.64
CA ILE A 109 15.70 -2.07 -0.27
C ILE A 109 16.49 -1.64 -1.51
N ASP A 110 16.75 -2.57 -2.43
CA ASP A 110 17.54 -2.29 -3.61
C ASP A 110 16.66 -1.60 -4.67
N ALA A 111 17.05 -0.37 -5.04
CA ALA A 111 16.25 0.47 -5.93
C ALA A 111 16.10 -0.14 -7.34
N GLU A 112 17.14 -0.80 -7.86
CA GLU A 112 17.11 -1.42 -9.18
C GLU A 112 16.14 -2.60 -9.19
N ARG A 113 16.22 -3.51 -8.21
CA ARG A 113 15.29 -4.65 -8.06
C ARG A 113 13.86 -4.18 -7.81
N PHE A 114 13.69 -3.16 -6.97
CA PHE A 114 12.39 -2.58 -6.69
C PHE A 114 11.74 -2.07 -7.98
N LEU A 115 12.47 -1.25 -8.75
CA LEU A 115 11.96 -0.65 -9.98
C LEU A 115 11.79 -1.63 -11.13
N ALA A 116 12.66 -2.63 -11.25
CA ALA A 116 12.48 -3.72 -12.21
C ALA A 116 11.12 -4.42 -12.02
N ARG A 117 10.60 -4.45 -10.79
CA ARG A 117 9.32 -5.09 -10.41
C ARG A 117 8.17 -4.11 -10.23
N THR A 118 8.42 -2.82 -10.41
CA THR A 118 7.40 -1.79 -10.39
C THR A 118 6.91 -1.56 -11.80
N PHE A 119 5.62 -1.77 -12.04
CA PHE A 119 4.96 -1.23 -13.23
C PHE A 119 4.60 0.23 -12.96
N VAL A 120 5.22 1.15 -13.70
CA VAL A 120 4.98 2.59 -13.57
C VAL A 120 3.70 2.96 -14.30
N THR A 121 2.58 2.82 -13.60
CA THR A 121 1.25 3.22 -14.07
C THR A 121 1.18 4.71 -14.38
N ASP A 122 0.21 5.13 -15.18
CA ASP A 122 -0.05 6.54 -15.46
C ASP A 122 -0.40 7.34 -14.19
N GLY A 123 -1.07 6.68 -13.24
CA GLY A 123 -1.33 7.24 -11.92
C GLY A 123 -0.06 7.52 -11.13
N LEU A 124 0.83 6.51 -11.05
CA LEU A 124 2.09 6.60 -10.34
C LEU A 124 3.07 7.56 -11.02
N LYS A 125 3.08 7.58 -12.35
CA LYS A 125 3.88 8.49 -13.18
C LYS A 125 3.53 9.95 -12.94
N ARG A 126 2.23 10.28 -12.98
CA ARG A 126 1.75 11.65 -12.69
C ARG A 126 2.02 12.05 -11.25
N PHE A 127 1.74 11.16 -10.29
CA PHE A 127 1.98 11.40 -8.88
C PHE A 127 3.47 11.66 -8.60
N ALA A 128 4.36 10.76 -9.04
CA ALA A 128 5.78 10.90 -8.83
C ALA A 128 6.32 12.14 -9.57
N GLY A 129 5.92 12.34 -10.82
CA GLY A 129 6.33 13.49 -11.62
C GLY A 129 5.98 14.82 -10.96
N GLU A 130 4.80 14.95 -10.37
CA GLU A 130 4.41 16.17 -9.66
C GLU A 130 5.28 16.45 -8.42
N VAL A 131 5.57 15.41 -7.62
CA VAL A 131 6.49 15.54 -6.49
C VAL A 131 7.87 15.96 -6.95
N LEU A 132 8.40 15.34 -8.02
CA LEU A 132 9.73 15.68 -8.54
C LEU A 132 9.77 17.12 -9.11
N ARG A 133 8.71 17.58 -9.76
CA ARG A 133 8.58 18.96 -10.23
C ARG A 133 8.60 19.94 -9.05
N ARG A 134 7.83 19.66 -8.00
CA ARG A 134 7.86 20.45 -6.76
C ARG A 134 9.27 20.50 -6.18
N LEU A 135 9.95 19.37 -6.04
CA LEU A 135 11.31 19.32 -5.51
C LEU A 135 12.34 20.04 -6.40
N SER A 136 12.06 20.16 -7.70
CA SER A 136 12.86 20.94 -8.66
C SER A 136 12.60 22.45 -8.58
N GLY A 137 11.66 22.89 -7.75
CA GLY A 137 11.34 24.30 -7.51
C GLY A 137 10.12 24.82 -8.27
N GLU A 138 9.42 23.96 -9.02
CA GLU A 138 8.20 24.35 -9.72
C GLU A 138 7.04 24.55 -8.73
N ARG A 139 6.35 25.70 -8.85
CA ARG A 139 5.11 25.98 -8.09
C ARG A 139 3.85 25.76 -8.92
N GLU A 140 3.89 26.13 -10.20
CA GLU A 140 2.70 26.12 -11.03
C GLU A 140 2.31 24.68 -11.41
N GLY A 141 1.12 24.26 -10.97
CA GLY A 141 0.63 22.89 -11.20
C GLY A 141 1.49 21.82 -10.54
N ALA A 142 2.26 22.16 -9.49
CA ALA A 142 3.05 21.23 -8.69
C ALA A 142 2.82 21.50 -7.21
N ASN A 143 1.96 20.69 -6.60
CA ASN A 143 1.50 20.92 -5.23
C ASN A 143 2.60 20.65 -4.20
N ALA A 144 2.67 21.49 -3.18
CA ALA A 144 3.60 21.32 -2.06
C ALA A 144 3.19 20.19 -1.11
N VAL A 145 1.90 19.87 -1.08
CA VAL A 145 1.29 18.90 -0.18
C VAL A 145 0.42 17.98 -1.02
N LEU A 146 0.68 16.68 -0.95
CA LEU A 146 -0.07 15.67 -1.68
C LEU A 146 -0.68 14.66 -0.71
N ASN A 147 -1.97 14.37 -0.92
CA ASN A 147 -2.67 13.30 -0.22
C ASN A 147 -2.81 12.06 -1.13
N LEU A 148 -2.23 10.95 -0.71
CA LEU A 148 -2.35 9.67 -1.40
C LEU A 148 -3.62 8.94 -0.98
N VAL A 149 -4.59 8.84 -1.89
CA VAL A 149 -5.79 8.01 -1.72
C VAL A 149 -5.86 6.96 -2.81
N THR A 150 -5.67 5.70 -2.47
CA THR A 150 -5.66 4.62 -3.48
C THR A 150 -7.06 4.22 -3.91
N ALA A 151 -7.36 4.22 -5.21
CA ALA A 151 -8.61 3.66 -5.71
C ALA A 151 -8.78 2.18 -5.38
N PHE A 152 -7.68 1.41 -5.43
CA PHE A 152 -7.63 -0.05 -5.36
C PHE A 152 -6.87 -0.59 -4.13
N GLY A 153 -7.10 -0.02 -2.92
CA GLY A 153 -6.73 -0.64 -1.63
C GLY A 153 -5.34 -1.29 -1.60
N GLY A 154 -4.32 -0.47 -1.85
CA GLY A 154 -2.94 -0.90 -2.04
C GLY A 154 -2.18 0.11 -2.89
N GLY A 155 -0.87 0.26 -2.64
CA GLY A 155 0.01 1.11 -3.45
C GLY A 155 0.47 2.43 -2.81
N LYS A 156 -0.13 2.90 -1.71
CA LYS A 156 0.33 4.12 -0.99
C LYS A 156 1.78 3.98 -0.55
N THR A 157 2.07 2.99 0.28
CA THR A 157 3.42 2.67 0.77
C THR A 157 4.37 2.35 -0.39
N HIS A 158 3.89 1.74 -1.47
CA HIS A 158 4.69 1.47 -2.66
C HIS A 158 5.08 2.76 -3.40
N ALA A 159 4.16 3.71 -3.56
CA ALA A 159 4.42 5.02 -4.16
C ALA A 159 5.34 5.88 -3.30
N LEU A 160 5.18 5.84 -1.97
CA LEU A 160 6.13 6.48 -1.05
C LEU A 160 7.52 5.86 -1.15
N THR A 161 7.61 4.54 -1.25
CA THR A 161 8.90 3.82 -1.43
C THR A 161 9.55 4.15 -2.77
N LEU A 162 8.76 4.32 -3.84
CA LEU A 162 9.25 4.82 -5.12
C LEU A 162 9.90 6.19 -4.94
N LEU A 163 9.20 7.16 -4.34
CA LEU A 163 9.72 8.50 -4.12
C LEU A 163 10.99 8.49 -3.25
N TYR A 164 11.02 7.65 -2.21
CA TYR A 164 12.20 7.45 -1.37
C TYR A 164 13.41 7.05 -2.21
N HIS A 165 13.29 5.99 -3.03
CA HIS A 165 14.39 5.53 -3.89
C HIS A 165 14.82 6.58 -4.91
N LEU A 166 13.86 7.19 -5.62
CA LEU A 166 14.15 8.18 -6.65
C LEU A 166 14.93 9.37 -6.07
N THR A 167 14.44 9.96 -4.98
CA THR A 167 15.03 11.19 -4.43
C THR A 167 16.33 10.97 -3.67
N ARG A 168 16.57 9.76 -3.14
CA ARG A 168 17.87 9.40 -2.55
C ARG A 168 18.96 9.17 -3.59
N LEU A 169 18.61 8.60 -4.74
CA LEU A 169 19.54 8.41 -5.85
C LEU A 169 19.73 9.70 -6.67
N GLY A 170 18.71 10.55 -6.74
CA GLY A 170 18.75 11.78 -7.53
C GLY A 170 19.06 11.49 -9.00
N PRO A 171 19.96 12.23 -9.66
CA PRO A 171 20.24 12.07 -11.08
C PRO A 171 20.64 10.64 -11.52
N GLU A 172 21.24 9.85 -10.63
CA GLU A 172 21.64 8.46 -10.90
C GLU A 172 20.43 7.54 -11.14
N ALA A 173 19.24 7.89 -10.63
CA ALA A 173 18.02 7.11 -10.85
C ALA A 173 17.63 7.01 -12.33
N ARG A 174 18.12 7.92 -13.20
CA ARG A 174 17.72 8.01 -14.61
C ARG A 174 17.95 6.72 -15.40
N SER A 175 18.94 5.91 -15.04
CA SER A 175 19.23 4.63 -15.73
C SER A 175 18.33 3.48 -15.28
N LEU A 176 17.56 3.65 -14.21
CA LEU A 176 16.74 2.57 -13.65
C LEU A 176 15.43 2.36 -14.44
N PRO A 177 14.89 1.13 -14.46
CA PRO A 177 13.68 0.82 -15.22
C PRO A 177 12.49 1.73 -14.88
N GLY A 178 11.80 2.24 -15.91
CA GLY A 178 10.62 3.08 -15.77
C GLY A 178 10.87 4.53 -15.33
N VAL A 179 12.06 4.87 -14.83
CA VAL A 179 12.41 6.24 -14.41
C VAL A 179 12.46 7.22 -15.59
N PRO A 180 13.02 6.88 -16.77
CA PRO A 180 12.97 7.77 -17.93
C PRO A 180 11.55 8.24 -18.27
N GLU A 181 10.55 7.35 -18.18
CA GLU A 181 9.15 7.70 -18.45
C GLU A 181 8.58 8.69 -17.43
N VAL A 182 9.00 8.60 -16.17
CA VAL A 182 8.59 9.54 -15.11
C VAL A 182 9.23 10.91 -15.35
N ILE A 183 10.54 10.95 -15.65
CA ILE A 183 11.28 12.18 -15.93
C ILE A 183 10.70 12.88 -17.16
N GLU A 184 10.46 12.15 -18.25
CA GLU A 184 9.91 12.68 -19.49
C GLU A 184 8.50 13.24 -19.28
N ALA A 185 7.62 12.49 -18.61
CA ALA A 185 6.27 12.96 -18.30
C ALA A 185 6.27 14.19 -17.38
N ALA A 186 7.23 14.27 -16.46
CA ALA A 186 7.44 15.42 -15.59
C ALA A 186 8.11 16.61 -16.29
N ARG A 187 8.66 16.41 -17.50
CA ARG A 187 9.46 17.40 -18.25
C ARG A 187 10.67 17.92 -17.47
N LEU A 188 11.33 17.03 -16.74
CA LEU A 188 12.54 17.34 -15.98
C LEU A 188 13.77 16.81 -16.73
N ASP A 189 14.95 17.37 -16.44
CA ASP A 189 16.21 16.86 -16.98
C ASP A 189 16.74 15.66 -16.19
N ALA A 190 16.47 15.65 -14.88
CA ALA A 190 16.92 14.64 -13.94
C ALA A 190 15.99 14.58 -12.72
N VAL A 191 16.07 13.50 -11.96
CA VAL A 191 15.41 13.41 -10.65
C VAL A 191 16.19 14.30 -9.65
N PRO A 192 15.54 15.22 -8.94
CA PRO A 192 16.20 16.01 -7.91
C PRO A 192 16.65 15.14 -6.73
N ALA A 193 17.91 15.31 -6.31
CA ALA A 193 18.37 14.77 -5.04
C ALA A 193 17.78 15.59 -3.88
N ALA A 194 17.22 14.93 -2.87
CA ALA A 194 16.56 15.60 -1.74
C ALA A 194 16.99 15.00 -0.39
N ALA A 195 16.91 15.79 0.67
CA ALA A 195 16.85 15.25 2.02
C ALA A 195 15.46 14.65 2.26
N VAL A 196 15.38 13.41 2.74
CA VAL A 196 14.12 12.65 2.81
C VAL A 196 13.83 12.22 4.24
N ALA A 197 12.78 12.77 4.85
CA ALA A 197 12.31 12.31 6.15
C ALA A 197 11.08 11.40 6.00
N VAL A 198 11.03 10.32 6.77
CA VAL A 198 9.98 9.32 6.70
C VAL A 198 9.36 9.10 8.07
N PHE A 199 8.05 9.28 8.17
CA PHE A 199 7.25 8.96 9.35
C PHE A 199 6.22 7.90 9.01
N VAL A 200 6.21 6.77 9.72
CA VAL A 200 5.25 5.67 9.50
C VAL A 200 4.44 5.46 10.76
N GLY A 201 3.15 5.76 10.70
CA GLY A 201 2.29 5.79 11.89
C GLY A 201 2.07 4.43 12.54
N THR A 202 2.21 3.32 11.81
CA THR A 202 2.02 1.96 12.36
C THR A 202 3.19 1.46 13.21
N ASP A 203 4.38 2.02 13.00
CA ASP A 203 5.62 1.61 13.69
C ASP A 203 5.94 2.51 14.90
N TRP A 204 5.19 3.59 15.09
CA TRP A 204 5.50 4.59 16.12
C TRP A 204 5.00 4.21 17.52
N ASP A 205 5.91 4.21 18.51
CA ASP A 205 5.54 4.14 19.94
C ASP A 205 5.16 5.55 20.45
N ALA A 206 3.86 5.83 20.59
CA ALA A 206 3.36 7.13 21.06
C ALA A 206 3.73 7.47 22.52
N VAL A 207 4.13 6.48 23.33
CA VAL A 207 4.46 6.66 24.75
C VAL A 207 5.95 6.97 24.92
N LYS A 208 6.84 6.26 24.24
CA LYS A 208 8.29 6.44 24.38
C LYS A 208 8.90 7.28 23.26
N GLY A 209 8.28 7.27 22.09
CA GLY A 209 8.89 7.75 20.85
C GLY A 209 9.99 6.81 20.37
N ARG A 210 10.98 7.35 19.65
CA ARG A 210 12.13 6.61 19.11
C ARG A 210 13.43 7.04 19.78
N SER A 211 14.36 6.10 19.89
CA SER A 211 15.73 6.36 20.32
C SER A 211 16.64 5.28 19.74
N GLY A 212 17.91 5.63 19.53
CA GLY A 212 18.94 4.72 19.02
C GLY A 212 20.26 4.97 19.73
N LYS A 213 21.27 4.14 19.44
CA LYS A 213 22.57 4.23 20.12
C LYS A 213 23.29 5.52 19.70
N GLY A 214 23.37 6.50 20.61
CA GLY A 214 23.99 7.80 20.36
C GLY A 214 23.05 8.83 19.72
N GLU A 215 21.76 8.48 19.58
CA GLU A 215 20.72 9.38 19.10
C GLU A 215 19.97 10.00 20.28
N PRO A 216 19.46 11.24 20.18
CA PRO A 216 18.55 11.79 21.16
C PRO A 216 17.26 10.99 21.16
N THR A 217 16.59 10.97 22.30
CA THR A 217 15.21 10.50 22.39
C THR A 217 14.32 11.47 21.61
N ARG A 218 13.54 10.94 20.67
CA ARG A 218 12.61 11.67 19.81
C ARG A 218 11.21 11.27 20.20
N ARG A 219 10.55 12.10 21.00
CA ARG A 219 9.25 11.77 21.61
C ARG A 219 8.07 12.00 20.67
N THR A 220 8.29 12.69 19.55
CA THR A 220 7.23 13.16 18.65
C THR A 220 7.58 12.96 17.18
N PRO A 221 6.58 12.94 16.27
CA PRO A 221 6.83 12.86 14.84
C PRO A 221 7.69 14.00 14.29
N TRP A 222 7.53 15.22 14.82
CA TRP A 222 8.32 16.38 14.36
C TRP A 222 9.77 16.32 14.84
N GLY A 223 10.02 15.85 16.06
CA GLY A 223 11.38 15.59 16.54
C GLY A 223 12.06 14.49 15.72
N ASP A 224 11.33 13.43 15.36
CA ASP A 224 11.85 12.36 14.50
C ASP A 224 12.18 12.84 13.08
N ILE A 225 11.29 13.61 12.47
CA ILE A 225 11.52 14.23 11.15
C ILE A 225 12.75 15.16 11.20
N ALA A 226 12.80 16.06 12.18
CA ALA A 226 13.91 17.01 12.30
C ALA A 226 15.26 16.31 12.50
N TRP A 227 15.28 15.25 13.31
CA TRP A 227 16.47 14.42 13.50
C TRP A 227 16.92 13.72 12.21
N GLN A 228 15.99 13.08 11.48
CA GLN A 228 16.32 12.42 10.21
C GLN A 228 16.94 13.40 9.19
N LEU A 229 16.44 14.64 9.15
CA LEU A 229 17.01 15.70 8.30
C LEU A 229 18.37 16.17 8.82
N ALA A 230 18.53 16.32 10.14
CA ALA A 230 19.80 16.66 10.78
C ALA A 230 20.89 15.64 10.44
N GLU A 231 20.59 14.34 10.50
CA GLU A 231 21.56 13.29 10.17
C GLU A 231 21.96 13.31 8.69
N GLN A 232 21.01 13.49 7.78
CA GLN A 232 21.29 13.52 6.34
C GLN A 232 22.05 14.76 5.89
N THR A 233 21.89 15.87 6.59
CA THR A 233 22.56 17.14 6.27
C THR A 233 23.87 17.32 7.03
N GLY A 234 24.05 16.62 8.15
CA GLY A 234 25.12 16.84 9.10
C GLY A 234 24.90 18.07 10.00
N ASP A 235 23.74 18.73 9.91
CA ASP A 235 23.41 19.93 10.67
C ASP A 235 22.54 19.60 11.90
N ARG A 236 23.18 19.55 13.06
CA ARG A 236 22.48 19.30 14.34
C ARG A 236 21.50 20.40 14.73
N ALA A 237 21.70 21.63 14.25
CA ALA A 237 20.83 22.75 14.58
C ALA A 237 19.39 22.51 14.11
N LEU A 238 19.18 21.64 13.11
CA LEU A 238 17.85 21.27 12.64
C LEU A 238 17.05 20.56 13.74
N PHE A 239 17.62 19.58 14.45
CA PHE A 239 16.94 18.94 15.58
C PHE A 239 16.83 19.88 16.78
N GLU A 240 17.88 20.63 17.08
CA GLU A 240 17.89 21.59 18.20
C GLU A 240 16.78 22.65 18.09
N ALA A 241 16.41 23.04 16.87
CA ALA A 241 15.32 23.98 16.61
C ALA A 241 13.95 23.51 17.12
N VAL A 242 13.77 22.21 17.37
CA VAL A 242 12.52 21.62 17.88
C VAL A 242 12.71 20.77 19.14
N ALA A 243 13.91 20.71 19.72
CA ALA A 243 14.22 19.81 20.82
C ALA A 243 13.37 20.06 22.08
N GLU A 244 13.12 21.33 22.42
CA GLU A 244 12.25 21.72 23.53
C GLU A 244 10.80 21.29 23.29
N GLN A 245 10.31 21.51 22.07
CA GLN A 245 8.97 21.13 21.64
C GLN A 245 8.79 19.61 21.61
N ASP A 246 9.81 18.87 21.18
CA ASP A 246 9.83 17.41 21.21
C ASP A 246 9.76 16.88 22.65
N ASP A 247 10.58 17.40 23.58
CA ASP A 247 10.57 16.93 24.96
C ASP A 247 9.24 17.24 25.67
N ALA A 248 8.68 18.44 25.44
CA ALA A 248 7.38 18.86 25.97
C ALA A 248 6.19 18.19 25.27
N ARG A 249 6.39 17.58 24.09
CA ARG A 249 5.34 17.08 23.18
C ARG A 249 4.35 18.14 22.72
N VAL A 250 4.74 19.41 22.77
CA VAL A 250 3.96 20.55 22.32
C VAL A 250 4.36 20.87 20.88
N ARG A 251 3.39 21.05 19.99
CA ARG A 251 3.65 21.27 18.56
C ARG A 251 4.56 22.47 18.30
N PRO A 252 5.52 22.38 17.36
CA PRO A 252 6.36 23.52 17.01
C PRO A 252 5.55 24.60 16.27
N GLY A 253 5.90 25.86 16.56
CA GLY A 253 5.44 27.01 15.79
C GLY A 253 6.12 27.09 14.41
N LYS A 254 5.57 27.91 13.50
CA LYS A 254 6.07 28.06 12.12
C LYS A 254 7.56 28.41 12.05
N ASP A 255 8.07 29.25 12.96
CA ASP A 255 9.48 29.64 12.97
C ASP A 255 10.44 28.51 13.38
N ALA A 256 9.98 27.58 14.21
CA ALA A 256 10.75 26.38 14.53
C ALA A 256 10.71 25.40 13.34
N ILE A 257 9.54 25.25 12.69
CA ILE A 257 9.39 24.45 11.47
C ILE A 257 10.32 24.93 10.36
N ARG A 258 10.35 26.24 10.10
CA ARG A 258 11.28 26.87 9.15
C ARG A 258 12.74 26.51 9.40
N ARG A 259 13.13 26.51 10.68
CA ARG A 259 14.51 26.28 11.12
C ARG A 259 14.95 24.82 11.03
N PHE A 260 14.09 23.84 11.28
CA PHE A 260 14.48 22.42 11.13
C PHE A 260 14.47 21.93 9.67
N LEU A 261 13.83 22.68 8.77
CA LEU A 261 13.79 22.37 7.35
C LEU A 261 14.99 23.02 6.64
N PRO A 262 15.94 22.23 6.09
CA PRO A 262 17.15 22.77 5.46
C PRO A 262 16.80 23.63 4.24
N SER A 263 17.59 24.69 4.02
CA SER A 263 17.35 25.68 2.96
C SER A 263 18.27 25.51 1.74
N ASP A 264 19.36 24.76 1.89
CA ASP A 264 20.40 24.54 0.88
C ASP A 264 20.04 23.48 -0.15
N ARG A 265 18.99 22.67 0.09
CA ARG A 265 18.60 21.53 -0.76
C ARG A 265 17.09 21.29 -0.77
N PRO A 266 16.57 20.51 -1.75
CA PRO A 266 15.18 20.04 -1.71
C PRO A 266 14.91 19.13 -0.51
N VAL A 267 13.67 19.16 -0.03
CA VAL A 267 13.22 18.37 1.12
C VAL A 267 11.93 17.63 0.78
N LEU A 268 11.95 16.32 0.99
CA LEU A 268 10.79 15.45 0.86
C LEU A 268 10.43 14.88 2.24
N ILE A 269 9.18 15.07 2.66
CA ILE A 269 8.64 14.46 3.89
C ILE A 269 7.56 13.45 3.49
N LEU A 270 7.77 12.18 3.83
CA LEU A 270 6.85 11.09 3.55
C LEU A 270 6.19 10.64 4.86
N MET A 271 4.87 10.78 4.95
CA MET A 271 4.09 10.40 6.13
C MET A 271 3.12 9.28 5.76
N ASP A 272 3.45 8.04 6.13
CA ASP A 272 2.64 6.86 5.82
C ASP A 272 1.71 6.50 6.99
N GLU A 273 0.49 6.07 6.65
CA GLU A 273 -0.47 5.49 7.59
C GLU A 273 -0.69 6.33 8.86
N VAL A 274 -0.75 7.67 8.71
CA VAL A 274 -0.78 8.62 9.83
C VAL A 274 -1.98 8.44 10.76
N MET A 275 -3.09 7.90 10.26
CA MET A 275 -4.27 7.61 11.08
C MET A 275 -3.99 6.59 12.19
N ASN A 276 -3.08 5.64 11.97
CA ASN A 276 -2.68 4.68 13.01
C ASN A 276 -1.98 5.40 14.17
N PHE A 277 -1.12 6.37 13.86
CA PHE A 277 -0.50 7.20 14.89
C PHE A 277 -1.54 8.03 15.63
N VAL A 278 -2.45 8.69 14.91
CA VAL A 278 -3.48 9.56 15.51
C VAL A 278 -4.35 8.77 16.48
N ALA A 279 -4.79 7.57 16.10
CA ALA A 279 -5.59 6.69 16.96
C ALA A 279 -4.86 6.36 18.27
N ALA A 280 -3.56 6.05 18.23
CA ALA A 280 -2.75 5.81 19.43
C ALA A 280 -2.53 7.10 20.24
N ALA A 281 -2.25 8.21 19.56
CA ALA A 281 -1.92 9.50 20.17
C ALA A 281 -3.11 10.18 20.86
N ARG A 282 -4.35 9.77 20.58
CA ARG A 282 -5.55 10.25 21.30
C ARG A 282 -5.50 9.93 22.79
N GLY A 283 -4.90 8.80 23.17
CA GLY A 283 -4.78 8.39 24.57
C GLY A 283 -3.67 9.10 25.35
N ILE A 284 -2.83 9.89 24.70
CA ILE A 284 -1.70 10.57 25.33
C ILE A 284 -2.09 12.01 25.64
N ALA A 285 -2.32 12.30 26.91
CA ALA A 285 -2.57 13.66 27.39
C ALA A 285 -1.31 14.52 27.22
N VAL A 286 -1.49 15.73 26.70
CA VAL A 286 -0.45 16.76 26.59
C VAL A 286 -1.07 18.07 27.04
N GLU A 287 -0.71 18.49 28.25
CA GLU A 287 -1.30 19.65 28.93
C GLU A 287 -2.84 19.60 28.91
N GLY A 288 -3.51 20.65 28.42
CA GLY A 288 -4.97 20.71 28.26
C GLY A 288 -5.51 20.04 26.99
N SER A 289 -4.72 19.21 26.32
CA SER A 289 -5.05 18.60 25.02
C SER A 289 -4.54 17.15 24.92
N THR A 290 -4.37 16.64 23.69
CA THR A 290 -3.81 15.33 23.41
C THR A 290 -2.69 15.42 22.39
N LEU A 291 -1.80 14.42 22.36
CA LEU A 291 -0.74 14.33 21.34
C LEU A 291 -1.33 14.27 19.92
N ALA A 292 -2.50 13.64 19.74
CA ALA A 292 -3.23 13.67 18.47
C ALA A 292 -3.59 15.10 18.03
N SER A 293 -4.06 15.93 18.97
CA SER A 293 -4.40 17.34 18.70
C SER A 293 -3.15 18.16 18.37
N GLN A 294 -2.06 17.94 19.11
CA GLN A 294 -0.76 18.58 18.82
C GLN A 294 -0.23 18.19 17.45
N PHE A 295 -0.34 16.92 17.07
CA PHE A 295 0.08 16.43 15.75
C PHE A 295 -0.75 17.01 14.62
N TYR A 296 -2.08 17.07 14.75
CA TYR A 296 -2.93 17.72 13.75
C TYR A 296 -2.47 19.15 13.46
N GLU A 297 -2.17 19.90 14.51
CA GLU A 297 -1.72 21.28 14.38
C GLU A 297 -0.29 21.41 13.83
N PHE A 298 0.59 20.45 14.17
CA PHE A 298 1.91 20.35 13.53
C PHE A 298 1.76 20.13 12.02
N VAL A 299 0.92 19.17 11.60
CA VAL A 299 0.65 18.91 10.17
C VAL A 299 0.10 20.17 9.51
N HIS A 300 -0.85 20.88 10.15
CA HIS A 300 -1.36 22.14 9.64
C HIS A 300 -0.24 23.17 9.41
N ASN A 301 0.58 23.47 10.42
CA ASN A 301 1.69 24.40 10.27
C ASN A 301 2.72 23.95 9.23
N LEU A 302 3.00 22.64 9.15
CA LEU A 302 3.93 22.07 8.17
C LEU A 302 3.41 22.24 6.75
N THR A 303 2.10 22.01 6.52
CA THR A 303 1.49 22.19 5.20
C THR A 303 1.49 23.64 4.73
N GLU A 304 1.25 24.60 5.63
CA GLU A 304 1.35 26.03 5.31
C GLU A 304 2.79 26.44 4.99
N GLU A 305 3.77 25.90 5.73
CA GLU A 305 5.18 26.17 5.44
C GLU A 305 5.63 25.53 4.12
N ALA A 306 5.17 24.31 3.82
CA ALA A 306 5.42 23.63 2.55
C ALA A 306 4.92 24.45 1.36
N ASP A 307 3.70 24.97 1.44
CA ASP A 307 3.11 25.81 0.38
C ASP A 307 3.96 27.06 0.08
N SER A 308 4.53 27.66 1.13
CA SER A 308 5.33 28.87 1.01
C SER A 308 6.73 28.67 0.40
N ARG A 309 7.24 27.44 0.25
CA ARG A 309 8.64 27.14 -0.15
C ARG A 309 8.75 26.33 -1.44
N ASP A 310 9.60 26.76 -2.37
CA ASP A 310 9.72 26.16 -3.72
C ASP A 310 10.08 24.68 -3.73
N ARG A 311 11.02 24.25 -2.89
CA ARG A 311 11.66 22.91 -2.97
C ARG A 311 11.30 22.01 -1.79
N LEU A 312 10.11 22.16 -1.25
CA LEU A 312 9.57 21.34 -0.17
C LEU A 312 8.31 20.63 -0.65
N CYS A 313 8.30 19.31 -0.50
CA CYS A 313 7.14 18.47 -0.77
C CYS A 313 6.82 17.60 0.45
N VAL A 314 5.54 17.60 0.86
CA VAL A 314 5.01 16.76 1.94
C VAL A 314 3.98 15.82 1.34
N VAL A 315 4.21 14.51 1.47
CA VAL A 315 3.26 13.49 1.02
C VAL A 315 2.67 12.81 2.24
N VAL A 316 1.35 12.84 2.36
CA VAL A 316 0.60 12.20 3.45
C VAL A 316 -0.25 11.09 2.88
N SER A 317 -0.21 9.92 3.53
CA SER A 317 -1.01 8.75 3.18
C SER A 317 -2.12 8.57 4.21
N LEU A 318 -3.37 8.72 3.74
CA LEU A 318 -4.58 8.50 4.53
C LEU A 318 -5.33 7.27 4.00
N PRO A 319 -5.96 6.47 4.89
CA PRO A 319 -6.79 5.34 4.47
C PRO A 319 -8.02 5.82 3.69
N LYS A 320 -8.42 5.06 2.65
CA LYS A 320 -9.60 5.40 1.84
C LYS A 320 -10.92 4.97 2.49
N SER A 321 -10.91 3.95 3.36
CA SER A 321 -12.15 3.32 3.85
C SER A 321 -12.58 3.90 5.19
N GLU A 322 -13.66 4.70 5.18
CA GLU A 322 -14.36 5.14 6.39
C GLU A 322 -15.15 4.01 7.07
N LEU A 323 -15.39 2.90 6.36
CA LEU A 323 -16.24 1.80 6.82
C LEU A 323 -15.64 1.03 8.02
N GLU A 324 -14.33 1.09 8.19
CA GLU A 324 -13.62 0.47 9.32
C GLU A 324 -13.25 1.49 10.42
N MET A 325 -13.60 2.78 10.22
CA MET A 325 -13.25 3.85 11.13
C MET A 325 -14.30 4.00 12.24
N SER A 326 -13.84 4.21 13.47
CA SER A 326 -14.70 4.69 14.54
C SER A 326 -15.18 6.13 14.25
N VAL A 327 -16.21 6.61 14.98
CA VAL A 327 -16.69 7.99 14.85
C VAL A 327 -15.55 9.00 15.08
N ASP A 328 -14.68 8.72 16.04
CA ASP A 328 -13.52 9.57 16.32
C ASP A 328 -12.52 9.54 15.15
N ASP A 329 -12.23 8.36 14.60
CA ASP A 329 -11.33 8.21 13.45
C ASP A 329 -11.87 8.94 12.21
N GLN A 330 -13.19 8.94 12.00
CA GLN A 330 -13.81 9.70 10.93
C GLN A 330 -13.62 11.21 11.14
N GLY A 331 -13.77 11.70 12.37
CA GLY A 331 -13.52 13.10 12.71
C GLY A 331 -12.05 13.51 12.48
N ASP A 332 -11.12 12.66 12.89
CA ASP A 332 -9.68 12.85 12.67
C ASP A 332 -9.32 12.82 11.17
N PHE A 333 -9.85 11.84 10.44
CA PHE A 333 -9.66 11.70 9.00
C PHE A 333 -10.20 12.92 8.26
N GLN A 334 -11.41 13.39 8.58
CA GLN A 334 -11.98 14.59 7.94
C GLN A 334 -11.14 15.83 8.22
N ARG A 335 -10.62 16.00 9.44
CA ARG A 335 -9.74 17.12 9.79
C ARG A 335 -8.42 17.08 9.02
N LEU A 336 -7.71 15.95 9.05
CA LEU A 336 -6.44 15.78 8.33
C LEU A 336 -6.63 15.84 6.81
N SER A 337 -7.69 15.21 6.29
CA SER A 337 -8.04 15.29 4.88
C SER A 337 -8.25 16.74 4.47
N LYS A 338 -9.01 17.55 5.22
CA LYS A 338 -9.19 18.98 4.90
C LYS A 338 -7.89 19.77 4.89
N VAL A 339 -6.98 19.51 5.82
CA VAL A 339 -5.68 20.20 5.87
C VAL A 339 -4.79 19.80 4.70
N THR A 340 -4.83 18.53 4.28
CA THR A 340 -3.98 17.99 3.21
C THR A 340 -4.56 18.10 1.79
N THR A 341 -5.88 18.20 1.64
CA THR A 341 -6.60 18.28 0.34
C THR A 341 -6.99 19.70 -0.05
N ARG A 342 -6.81 20.70 0.83
CA ARG A 342 -6.85 22.12 0.42
C ARG A 342 -5.94 22.44 -0.77
N VAL A 343 -4.96 21.56 -1.04
CA VAL A 343 -3.86 21.77 -1.98
C VAL A 343 -3.96 20.86 -3.22
N ALA A 344 -4.52 19.65 -3.16
CA ALA A 344 -4.53 18.71 -4.31
C ALA A 344 -5.69 17.70 -4.33
N GLU A 345 -6.15 17.34 -5.54
CA GLU A 345 -7.08 16.22 -5.79
C GLU A 345 -6.42 14.85 -5.53
N PRO A 346 -7.14 13.82 -5.05
CA PRO A 346 -6.52 12.54 -4.71
C PRO A 346 -6.04 11.72 -5.93
N TYR A 347 -4.83 11.16 -5.86
CA TYR A 347 -4.25 10.36 -6.96
C TYR A 347 -4.75 8.91 -6.99
N VAL A 348 -5.41 8.55 -8.09
CA VAL A 348 -5.65 7.14 -8.43
C VAL A 348 -4.38 6.54 -9.01
N LEU A 349 -3.70 5.70 -8.21
CA LEU A 349 -2.40 5.11 -8.58
C LEU A 349 -2.46 4.03 -9.67
N ALA A 350 -3.57 3.33 -9.89
CA ALA A 350 -3.68 2.33 -10.95
C ALA A 350 -5.14 2.23 -11.43
N LYS A 351 -5.35 1.97 -12.72
CA LYS A 351 -6.67 1.81 -13.36
C LYS A 351 -6.70 0.62 -14.31
N ASP A 352 -7.88 0.01 -14.44
CA ASP A 352 -8.26 -0.92 -15.51
C ASP A 352 -7.15 -1.94 -15.89
N LEU A 353 -6.60 -1.85 -17.10
CA LEU A 353 -5.62 -2.79 -17.66
C LEU A 353 -4.21 -2.69 -17.06
N GLU A 354 -3.96 -1.76 -16.13
CA GLU A 354 -2.68 -1.65 -15.43
C GLU A 354 -2.54 -2.67 -14.30
N ILE A 355 -3.65 -3.14 -13.73
CA ILE A 355 -3.63 -4.15 -12.66
C ILE A 355 -3.03 -5.48 -13.16
N PRO A 356 -3.44 -6.02 -14.33
CA PRO A 356 -2.79 -7.19 -14.93
C PRO A 356 -1.27 -7.04 -15.06
N GLU A 357 -0.76 -5.88 -15.48
CA GLU A 357 0.67 -5.63 -15.63
C GLU A 357 1.41 -5.63 -14.28
N ILE A 358 0.81 -5.04 -13.24
CA ILE A 358 1.34 -5.10 -11.87
C ILE A 358 1.45 -6.54 -11.41
N VAL A 359 0.39 -7.33 -11.60
CA VAL A 359 0.34 -8.74 -11.20
C VAL A 359 1.38 -9.56 -11.98
N ARG A 360 1.47 -9.33 -13.29
CA ARG A 360 2.44 -9.98 -14.18
C ARG A 360 3.88 -9.75 -13.72
N ARG A 361 4.31 -8.49 -13.55
CA ARG A 361 5.67 -8.15 -13.10
C ARG A 361 6.00 -8.70 -11.72
N ARG A 362 4.98 -8.89 -10.88
CA ARG A 362 5.16 -9.42 -9.52
C ARG A 362 5.25 -10.94 -9.46
N LEU A 363 4.73 -11.66 -10.45
CA LEU A 363 4.67 -13.13 -10.46
C LEU A 363 5.61 -13.79 -11.47
N PHE A 364 6.01 -13.10 -12.53
CA PHE A 364 6.83 -13.66 -13.61
C PHE A 364 8.16 -12.93 -13.75
N ASP A 365 9.23 -13.70 -13.96
CA ASP A 365 10.53 -13.18 -14.41
C ASP A 365 10.47 -12.84 -15.91
N ASP A 366 9.72 -13.64 -16.68
CA ASP A 366 9.52 -13.48 -18.12
C ASP A 366 8.12 -14.00 -18.51
N ILE A 367 7.49 -13.40 -19.52
CA ILE A 367 6.23 -13.87 -20.10
C ILE A 367 6.36 -14.30 -21.58
N GLY A 368 7.58 -14.33 -22.10
CA GLY A 368 7.88 -14.63 -23.48
C GLY A 368 7.87 -13.41 -24.38
N SER A 369 8.06 -13.65 -25.68
CA SER A 369 8.20 -12.55 -26.63
C SER A 369 6.86 -11.85 -26.87
N PRO A 370 6.85 -10.53 -27.16
CA PRO A 370 5.63 -9.84 -27.59
C PRO A 370 4.94 -10.50 -28.79
N ALA A 371 5.68 -11.23 -29.63
CA ALA A 371 5.12 -11.98 -30.74
C ALA A 371 4.30 -13.18 -30.26
N ASP A 372 4.77 -13.93 -29.26
CA ASP A 372 4.05 -15.08 -28.68
C ASP A 372 2.75 -14.64 -28.00
N VAL A 373 2.82 -13.54 -27.24
CA VAL A 373 1.66 -12.93 -26.58
C VAL A 373 0.61 -12.52 -27.62
N ARG A 374 1.02 -11.79 -28.67
CA ARG A 374 0.11 -11.37 -29.74
C ARG A 374 -0.45 -12.53 -30.54
N ALA A 375 0.37 -13.54 -30.86
CA ALA A 375 -0.10 -14.73 -31.57
C ALA A 375 -1.18 -15.47 -30.75
N THR A 376 -0.96 -15.61 -29.44
CA THR A 376 -1.93 -16.21 -28.52
C THR A 376 -3.20 -15.38 -28.43
N ALA A 377 -3.08 -14.07 -28.21
CA ALA A 377 -4.23 -13.16 -28.12
C ALA A 377 -5.08 -13.20 -29.40
N LYS A 378 -4.44 -13.12 -30.58
CA LYS A 378 -5.11 -13.17 -31.88
C LYS A 378 -5.85 -14.49 -32.11
N ALA A 379 -5.25 -15.61 -31.73
CA ALA A 379 -5.89 -16.91 -31.88
C ALA A 379 -7.13 -17.05 -30.98
N PHE A 380 -7.06 -16.61 -29.73
CA PHE A 380 -8.20 -16.59 -28.83
C PHE A 380 -9.28 -15.59 -29.28
N THR A 381 -8.91 -14.42 -29.80
CA THR A 381 -9.86 -13.46 -30.40
C THR A 381 -10.62 -14.05 -31.58
N ARG A 382 -9.92 -14.77 -32.46
CA ARG A 382 -10.57 -15.47 -33.58
C ARG A 382 -11.57 -16.51 -33.06
N TRP A 383 -11.16 -17.33 -32.09
CA TRP A 383 -12.06 -18.31 -31.49
C TRP A 383 -13.30 -17.67 -30.85
N LEU A 384 -13.12 -16.57 -30.10
CA LEU A 384 -14.23 -15.82 -29.49
C LEU A 384 -15.18 -15.23 -30.53
N SER A 385 -14.64 -14.79 -31.66
CA SER A 385 -15.43 -14.22 -32.76
C SER A 385 -16.25 -15.29 -33.48
N ASP A 386 -15.64 -16.45 -33.76
CA ASP A 386 -16.28 -17.61 -34.39
C ASP A 386 -17.39 -18.21 -33.50
N HIS A 387 -17.32 -17.99 -32.18
CA HIS A 387 -18.27 -18.51 -31.19
C HIS A 387 -19.06 -17.41 -30.47
N ARG A 388 -19.24 -16.25 -31.10
CA ARG A 388 -19.86 -15.04 -30.49
C ARG A 388 -21.18 -15.34 -29.77
N ASP A 389 -22.03 -16.19 -30.33
CA ASP A 389 -23.34 -16.53 -29.76
C ASP A 389 -23.26 -17.35 -28.46
N GLN A 390 -22.12 -17.96 -28.18
CA GLN A 390 -21.86 -18.74 -26.95
C GLN A 390 -21.11 -17.92 -25.88
N VAL A 391 -20.62 -16.73 -26.24
CA VAL A 391 -19.87 -15.86 -25.34
C VAL A 391 -20.82 -14.91 -24.62
N PRO A 392 -20.68 -14.71 -23.29
CA PRO A 392 -21.51 -13.77 -22.56
C PRO A 392 -21.42 -12.35 -23.12
N THR A 393 -22.56 -11.66 -23.22
CA THR A 393 -22.66 -10.30 -23.79
C THR A 393 -21.84 -9.24 -23.05
N TRP A 394 -21.43 -9.50 -21.80
CA TRP A 394 -20.58 -8.60 -21.03
C TRP A 394 -19.10 -8.69 -21.42
N PHE A 395 -18.66 -9.71 -22.17
CA PHE A 395 -17.27 -9.85 -22.60
C PHE A 395 -17.03 -9.01 -23.86
N PRO A 396 -16.02 -8.11 -23.89
CA PRO A 396 -15.82 -7.18 -24.98
C PRO A 396 -15.11 -7.86 -26.17
N ILE A 397 -15.84 -8.64 -26.97
CA ILE A 397 -15.28 -9.38 -28.11
C ILE A 397 -14.57 -8.44 -29.09
N ASP A 398 -15.12 -7.25 -29.33
CA ASP A 398 -14.57 -6.28 -30.27
C ASP A 398 -13.21 -5.69 -29.83
N ARG A 399 -12.87 -5.81 -28.54
CA ARG A 399 -11.55 -5.45 -27.97
C ARG A 399 -10.81 -6.67 -27.42
N ALA A 400 -11.20 -7.89 -27.80
CA ALA A 400 -10.69 -9.10 -27.18
C ALA A 400 -9.17 -9.23 -27.33
N GLU A 401 -8.59 -8.88 -28.49
CA GLU A 401 -7.15 -9.01 -28.72
C GLU A 401 -6.34 -8.12 -27.78
N GLU A 402 -6.78 -6.86 -27.63
CA GLU A 402 -6.16 -5.89 -26.72
C GLU A 402 -6.23 -6.39 -25.27
N VAL A 403 -7.42 -6.80 -24.81
CA VAL A 403 -7.62 -7.25 -23.42
C VAL A 403 -6.86 -8.55 -23.15
N LEU A 404 -6.88 -9.52 -24.07
CA LEU A 404 -6.16 -10.79 -23.92
C LEU A 404 -4.65 -10.58 -23.90
N ALA A 405 -4.11 -9.70 -24.74
CA ALA A 405 -2.70 -9.35 -24.72
C ALA A 405 -2.31 -8.64 -23.41
N ALA A 406 -3.13 -7.70 -22.95
CA ALA A 406 -2.90 -6.97 -21.70
C ALA A 406 -2.98 -7.87 -20.47
N THR A 407 -3.79 -8.93 -20.49
CA THR A 407 -3.94 -9.84 -19.33
C THR A 407 -3.08 -11.08 -19.39
N TYR A 408 -2.42 -11.40 -20.51
CA TYR A 408 -1.58 -12.58 -20.66
C TYR A 408 -0.54 -12.71 -19.50
N PRO A 409 -0.25 -13.91 -18.98
CA PRO A 409 -0.80 -15.22 -19.33
C PRO A 409 -2.15 -15.52 -18.66
N PHE A 410 -2.77 -14.56 -17.98
CA PHE A 410 -4.05 -14.72 -17.32
C PHE A 410 -5.23 -14.53 -18.29
N HIS A 411 -6.28 -15.31 -18.07
CA HIS A 411 -7.56 -15.06 -18.74
C HIS A 411 -8.22 -13.80 -18.14
N PRO A 412 -8.77 -12.87 -18.95
CA PRO A 412 -9.33 -11.60 -18.46
C PRO A 412 -10.40 -11.77 -17.38
N THR A 413 -11.22 -12.82 -17.50
CA THR A 413 -12.26 -13.15 -16.50
C THR A 413 -11.70 -13.46 -15.11
N VAL A 414 -10.49 -14.02 -15.00
CA VAL A 414 -9.87 -14.30 -13.69
C VAL A 414 -9.60 -12.99 -12.96
N LEU A 415 -8.97 -12.04 -13.66
CA LEU A 415 -8.68 -10.72 -13.09
C LEU A 415 -9.95 -9.91 -12.85
N SER A 416 -10.95 -10.01 -13.73
CA SER A 416 -12.22 -9.31 -13.56
C SER A 416 -13.04 -9.82 -12.36
N VAL A 417 -12.88 -11.08 -11.94
CA VAL A 417 -13.47 -11.58 -10.70
C VAL A 417 -12.86 -10.88 -9.49
N PHE A 418 -11.54 -10.71 -9.47
CA PHE A 418 -10.86 -9.99 -8.40
C PHE A 418 -11.32 -8.53 -8.33
N GLU A 419 -11.49 -7.90 -9.48
CA GLU A 419 -11.96 -6.52 -9.57
C GLU A 419 -13.44 -6.38 -9.19
N ARG A 420 -14.34 -7.20 -9.73
CA ARG A 420 -15.78 -6.95 -9.57
C ARG A 420 -16.36 -7.58 -8.31
N LYS A 421 -15.91 -8.78 -7.93
CA LYS A 421 -16.52 -9.57 -6.86
C LYS A 421 -15.81 -9.45 -5.53
N TRP A 422 -14.48 -9.35 -5.53
CA TRP A 422 -13.71 -9.31 -4.29
C TRP A 422 -13.38 -7.91 -3.81
N GLN A 423 -13.40 -6.89 -4.68
CA GLN A 423 -13.31 -5.49 -4.24
C GLN A 423 -14.42 -5.09 -3.27
N SER A 424 -15.61 -5.70 -3.36
CA SER A 424 -16.75 -5.40 -2.48
C SER A 424 -16.60 -6.00 -1.09
N LEU A 425 -15.64 -6.91 -0.86
CA LEU A 425 -15.38 -7.50 0.43
C LEU A 425 -14.52 -6.54 1.27
N PRO A 426 -15.00 -6.06 2.43
CA PRO A 426 -14.27 -5.08 3.25
C PRO A 426 -12.87 -5.57 3.69
N SER A 427 -12.76 -6.85 4.04
CA SER A 427 -11.52 -7.47 4.52
C SER A 427 -10.56 -7.94 3.42
N PHE A 428 -10.93 -7.82 2.14
CA PHE A 428 -10.07 -8.28 1.06
C PHE A 428 -8.93 -7.29 0.82
N GLN A 429 -7.70 -7.76 1.05
CA GLN A 429 -6.47 -6.98 0.87
C GLN A 429 -6.10 -6.78 -0.62
N ARG A 430 -7.06 -6.37 -1.46
CA ARG A 430 -7.00 -6.07 -2.91
C ARG A 430 -5.74 -6.57 -3.63
N THR A 431 -4.77 -5.71 -3.98
CA THR A 431 -3.58 -6.14 -4.75
C THR A 431 -2.78 -7.25 -4.06
N ARG A 432 -2.64 -7.20 -2.73
CA ARG A 432 -1.95 -8.26 -1.95
C ARG A 432 -2.72 -9.58 -1.95
N GLY A 433 -4.05 -9.49 -1.84
CA GLY A 433 -4.96 -10.62 -1.92
C GLY A 433 -4.93 -11.29 -3.30
N ILE A 434 -4.89 -10.49 -4.38
CA ILE A 434 -4.74 -10.98 -5.75
C ILE A 434 -3.41 -11.70 -5.93
N LEU A 435 -2.29 -11.10 -5.49
CA LEU A 435 -0.98 -11.73 -5.66
C LEU A 435 -0.84 -13.06 -4.91
N ARG A 436 -1.59 -13.24 -3.82
CA ARG A 436 -1.59 -14.47 -3.03
C ARG A 436 -2.38 -15.59 -3.71
N LEU A 437 -3.47 -15.26 -4.40
CA LEU A 437 -4.45 -16.21 -4.93
C LEU A 437 -4.06 -16.63 -6.34
#